data_AF-A0A7Y8HUS8-F1
#
_entry.id   AF-A0A7Y8HUS8-F1
#
_cell.length_a   1.000
_cell.length_b   1.000
_cell.length_c   1.000
_cell.angle_alpha   90.00
_cell.angle_beta   90.00
_cell.angle_gamma   90.00
#
_symmetry.space_group_name_H-M   'P 1'
#
loop_
_entity.id
_entity.type
_entity.pdbx_description
1 polymer ?
#
loop_
_entity_poly.entity_id
_entity_poly.type
_entity_poly.pdbx_seq_one_letter_code
_entity_poly.pdbx_strand_id
1 'polypeptide(L)' 'MPYVRVRESDSFENALKKFKKQCEKEGILSEIKKREHYEKPSVKRKKKALAARKKALKKIRMAVK' A
#
# COMPACT_ATOMS: atom_id res chain seq x y z
N MET A 1 -6.98 6.14 7.61
CA MET A 1 -8.31 5.53 7.48
C MET A 1 -8.92 6.14 6.23
N PRO A 2 -9.26 5.35 5.21
CA PRO A 2 -9.51 5.85 3.88
C PRO A 2 -10.92 6.44 3.82
N TYR A 3 -11.04 7.66 3.30
CA TYR A 3 -12.32 8.27 3.00
C TYR A 3 -12.28 8.87 1.59
N VAL A 4 -13.40 8.83 0.88
CA VAL A 4 -13.55 9.42 -0.45
C VAL A 4 -14.80 10.29 -0.42
N ARG A 5 -14.63 11.59 -0.70
CA ARG A 5 -15.77 12.50 -0.90
C ARG A 5 -16.24 12.36 -2.34
N VAL A 6 -17.49 11.95 -2.52
CA VAL A 6 -18.15 11.82 -3.81
C VAL A 6 -18.90 13.11 -4.10
N ARG A 7 -18.78 13.64 -5.32
CA ARG A 7 -19.59 14.78 -5.82
C ARG A 7 -20.71 14.24 -6.71
N GLU A 8 -21.80 14.99 -6.87
CA GLU A 8 -22.97 14.56 -7.68
C GLU A 8 -22.65 14.20 -9.14
N SER A 9 -21.55 14.72 -9.69
CA SER A 9 -21.10 14.41 -11.05
C SER A 9 -20.25 13.12 -11.17
N ASP A 10 -19.83 12.51 -10.05
CA ASP A 10 -19.01 11.30 -10.07
C ASP A 10 -19.90 10.04 -10.11
N SER A 11 -19.74 9.19 -11.12
CA SER A 11 -20.39 7.87 -11.13
C SER A 11 -19.90 6.99 -9.99
N PHE A 12 -20.80 6.19 -9.41
CA PHE A 12 -20.53 5.29 -8.27
C PHE A 12 -19.29 4.40 -8.49
N GLU A 13 -19.11 3.83 -9.68
CA GLU A 13 -17.96 2.98 -9.99
C GLU A 13 -16.61 3.71 -9.86
N ASN A 14 -16.57 4.99 -10.23
CA ASN A 14 -15.36 5.81 -10.11
C ASN A 14 -15.04 6.10 -8.65
N ALA A 15 -16.06 6.37 -7.83
CA ALA A 15 -15.89 6.52 -6.39
C ALA A 15 -15.35 5.23 -5.75
N LEU A 16 -15.88 4.06 -6.14
CA LEU A 16 -15.42 2.76 -5.67
C LEU A 16 -13.97 2.47 -6.06
N LYS A 17 -13.59 2.77 -7.31
CA LYS A 17 -12.19 2.64 -7.77
C LYS A 17 -11.25 3.56 -7.00
N LYS A 18 -11.63 4.83 -6.78
CA LYS A 18 -10.86 5.78 -5.96
C LYS A 18 -10.68 5.26 -4.53
N PHE A 19 -11.73 4.69 -3.93
CA PHE A 19 -11.69 4.12 -2.58
C PHE A 19 -10.76 2.91 -2.50
N LYS A 20 -10.87 1.95 -3.42
CA LYS A 20 -9.97 0.78 -3.49
C LYS A 20 -8.50 1.22 -3.59
N LYS A 21 -8.21 2.19 -4.46
CA LYS A 21 -6.86 2.75 -4.61
C LYS A 21 -6.36 3.45 -3.34
N GLN A 22 -7.24 4.13 -2.59
CA GLN A 22 -6.90 4.75 -1.31
C GLN A 22 -6.58 3.70 -0.24
N CYS A 23 -7.37 2.62 -0.16
CA CYS A 23 -7.11 1.48 0.74
C CYS A 23 -5.78 0.78 0.41
N GLU A 24 -5.46 0.61 -0.87
CA GLU A 24 -4.17 0.08 -1.32
C GLU A 24 -3.01 1.01 -0.97
N LYS A 25 -3.20 2.33 -1.11
CA LYS A 25 -2.20 3.35 -0.78
C LYS A 25 -1.89 3.39 0.72
N GLU A 26 -2.90 3.30 1.57
CA GLU A 26 -2.71 3.19 3.02
C GLU A 26 -2.11 1.83 3.42
N GLY A 27 -2.24 0.80 2.57
CA GLY A 27 -1.61 -0.49 2.79
C GLY A 27 -2.26 -1.30 3.93
N ILE A 28 -3.54 -1.06 4.22
CA ILE A 28 -4.30 -1.69 5.31
C ILE A 28 -4.21 -3.22 5.25
N LEU A 29 -4.38 -3.80 4.06
CA LEU A 29 -4.26 -5.25 3.85
C LEU A 29 -2.85 -5.78 4.14
N SER A 30 -1.82 -4.97 3.86
CA SER A 30 -0.43 -5.33 4.17
C SER A 30 -0.12 -5.21 5.66
N GLU A 31 -0.87 -4.37 6.38
CA GLU A 31 -0.75 -4.19 7.81
C GLU A 31 -1.45 -5.29 8.59
N ILE A 32 -2.65 -5.71 8.17
CA ILE A 32 -3.35 -6.87 8.71
C ILE A 32 -2.44 -8.10 8.65
N LYS A 33 -1.88 -8.42 7.48
CA LYS A 33 -0.95 -9.55 7.29
C LYS A 33 0.31 -9.49 8.16
N LYS A 34 0.76 -8.30 8.55
CA LYS A 34 1.94 -8.14 9.43
C LYS A 34 1.58 -8.28 10.91
N ARG A 35 0.30 -8.12 11.25
CA ARG A 35 -0.22 -8.17 12.62
C ARG A 35 -0.90 -9.51 12.94
N GLU A 36 -1.23 -10.33 11.94
CA GLU A 36 -1.81 -11.67 12.09
C GLU A 36 -1.02 -12.56 13.06
N HIS A 37 0.32 -12.48 13.02
CA HIS A 37 1.18 -13.30 13.87
C HIS A 37 2.33 -12.46 14.46
N TYR A 38 2.78 -12.83 15.66
CA TYR A 38 3.96 -12.23 16.24
C TYR A 38 5.20 -12.57 15.42
N GLU A 39 5.93 -11.53 15.04
CA GLU A 39 7.20 -11.66 14.35
C GLU A 39 8.31 -11.04 15.21
N LYS A 40 9.36 -11.82 15.48
CA LYS A 40 10.51 -11.36 16.27
C LYS A 40 11.05 -10.05 15.69
N PRO A 41 11.42 -9.05 16.51
CA PRO A 41 11.86 -7.73 16.03
C PRO A 41 13.00 -7.79 15.01
N SER A 42 13.91 -8.76 15.11
CA SER A 42 14.99 -8.98 14.12
C SER A 42 14.45 -9.32 12.72
N VAL A 43 13.46 -10.22 12.63
CA VAL A 43 12.85 -10.62 11.36
C VAL A 43 12.07 -9.46 10.75
N LYS A 44 11.34 -8.70 11.58
CA LYS A 44 10.64 -7.48 11.17
C LYS A 44 11.60 -6.44 10.58
N ARG A 45 12.77 -6.21 11.20
CA ARG A 45 13.83 -5.32 10.68
C ARG A 45 14.38 -5.83 9.34
N LYS A 46 14.67 -7.12 9.22
CA LYS A 46 15.15 -7.75 7.98
C LYS A 46 14.15 -7.61 6.84
N LYS A 47 12.86 -7.91 7.08
CA LYS A 47 11.79 -7.72 6.09
C LYS A 47 11.62 -6.27 5.66
N LYS A 48 11.73 -5.32 6.60
CA LYS A 48 11.66 -3.87 6.29
C LYS A 48 12.81 -3.45 5.36
N ALA A 49 14.04 -3.87 5.63
CA ALA A 49 15.21 -3.54 4.79
C ALA A 49 15.08 -4.12 3.38
N LEU A 50 14.64 -5.38 3.26
CA LEU A 50 14.42 -6.03 1.97
C LEU A 50 13.32 -5.32 1.15
N ALA A 51 12.22 -4.94 1.80
CA ALA A 51 11.14 -4.20 1.14
C ALA A 51 11.61 -2.83 0.63
N ALA A 52 12.42 -2.10 1.41
CA ALA A 52 13.00 -0.82 1.02
C ALA A 52 13.93 -0.97 -0.19
N ARG A 53 14.83 -1.98 -0.18
CA ARG A 53 15.74 -2.27 -1.30
C ARG A 53 14.97 -2.61 -2.57
N LYS A 54 13.95 -3.48 -2.49
CA LYS A 54 13.09 -3.82 -3.63
C LYS A 54 12.37 -2.58 -4.20
N LYS A 55 11.88 -1.68 -3.33
CA LYS A 55 11.24 -0.43 -3.75
C LYS A 55 12.20 0.52 -4.45
N ALA A 56 13.44 0.64 -3.95
CA ALA A 56 14.48 1.45 -4.59
C ALA A 56 14.85 0.92 -5.98
N LEU A 57 15.09 -0.40 -6.10
CA LEU A 57 15.39 -1.03 -7.39
C LEU A 57 14.26 -0.86 -8.40
N LYS A 58 12.99 -0.96 -7.96
CA LYS A 58 11.83 -0.71 -8.82
C LYS A 58 11.78 0.73 -9.31
N LYS A 59 12.13 1.72 -8.48
CA LYS A 59 12.20 3.13 -8.89
C LYS A 59 13.28 3.36 -9.94
N ILE A 60 14.48 2.82 -9.72
CA ILE A 60 15.59 2.93 -10.69
C ILE A 60 15.18 2.30 -12.02
N ARG A 61 14.61 1.08 -12.01
CA ARG A 61 14.13 0.42 -13.23
C ARG A 61 13.09 1.24 -13.99
N MET A 62 12.22 1.96 -13.28
CA MET A 62 11.19 2.80 -13.89
C MET A 62 11.75 4.13 -14.41
N ALA A 63 12.90 4.59 -13.92
CA ALA A 63 13.55 5.83 -14.37
C ALA A 63 14.49 5.61 -15.57
N VAL A 64 14.97 4.38 -15.75
CA VAL A 64 15.79 3.95 -16.89
C VAL A 64 14.92 3.53 -18.09
N LYS A 65 13.61 3.42 -17.90
CA LYS A 65 12.62 3.10 -18.94
C LYS A 65 11.89 4.36 -19.37
#